data_AF-A0A368FZY1-F1
#
_entry.id   AF-A0A368FZY1-F1
#
_cell.length_a   1.000
_cell.length_b   1.000
_cell.length_c   1.000
_cell.angle_alpha   90.00
_cell.angle_beta   90.00
_cell.angle_gamma   90.00
#
_symmetry.space_group_name_H-M   'P 1'
#
loop_
_entity.id
_entity.type
_entity.pdbx_description
1 polymer ?
#
loop_
_entity_poly.entity_id
_entity_poly.type
_entity_poly.pdbx_seq_one_letter_code
_entity_poly.pdbx_strand_id
1 'polypeptide(L)'
;MFYSPIDEVDISVEMCGVKFENPFGLASAPPTTSGPMCRRAFEQGWGFILTKTFGLDKDLVTNVSPRIVRGSTSGPIYGPNQGSFLNIELISEKSAAYWLQCIKELKHDFPTKVIVASIMCTYNKEDWILLAKQCEDAGADILELNLSCPHGMGEKGMGLACGQDPDIVRTICSWISKTVKIPFFPKMTPNITDIRAIAAAAKEGGASGVTATNTVSGLMHMKADGTSWPAIGKEKRTTYGGMSGSAIRPIALKAVSAIANQLRGFPIMATGGIESAETGLAFLNAGASVLQVCSAVQNQDFTVVEDYCTGLRALLYLKAAKSLKDWDGQSPPVEKHQKGKPLLLKDVGLPHFGKYREERTKLEKDVLAKSGPVPVESVFAARPDLTISEIPTVQDVIGTALPRIGPYVTLDNQQQKVALIDDDMCINCGKCYMTCNDSGYQAISFNRDTHQPKVNEDDCTGCTLCYSVCPIPECIQMVPRTGAWKPPKRGVPPQFEPGTPKVVRVDDQGYPIIDEN
;
A
#
# COMPACT_ATOMS: atom_id res chain seq x y z
N MET A 1 -11.64 11.40 27.08
CA MET A 1 -11.32 10.18 26.30
C MET A 1 -10.53 9.23 27.20
N PHE A 2 -10.48 7.95 26.84
CA PHE A 2 -9.57 6.99 27.45
C PHE A 2 -8.16 7.20 26.87
N TYR A 3 -7.12 7.08 27.70
CA TYR A 3 -5.73 7.25 27.31
C TYR A 3 -4.87 6.09 27.79
N SER A 4 -3.79 5.82 27.06
CA SER A 4 -2.80 4.79 27.32
C SER A 4 -1.39 5.26 26.90
N PRO A 5 -0.32 4.54 27.28
CA PRO A 5 1.04 4.86 26.81
C PRO A 5 1.21 4.87 25.29
N ILE A 6 0.31 4.24 24.53
CA ILE A 6 0.32 4.28 23.07
C ILE A 6 0.08 5.72 22.58
N ASP A 7 -0.75 6.51 23.28
CA ASP A 7 -1.09 7.87 22.86
C ASP A 7 0.10 8.84 22.97
N GLU A 8 1.13 8.49 23.75
CA GLU A 8 2.36 9.25 23.94
C GLU A 8 3.42 8.96 22.86
N VAL A 9 3.20 7.97 21.99
CA VAL A 9 4.14 7.63 20.92
C VAL A 9 4.25 8.76 19.91
N ASP A 10 5.48 9.23 19.71
CA ASP A 10 5.81 10.23 18.72
C ASP A 10 5.78 9.61 17.32
N ILE A 11 4.90 10.15 16.47
CA ILE A 11 4.76 9.77 15.05
C ILE A 11 5.18 10.92 14.14
N SER A 12 5.84 11.95 14.65
CA SER A 12 6.40 13.02 13.84
C SER A 12 7.55 12.51 12.98
N VAL A 13 7.81 13.20 11.88
CA VAL A 13 8.90 12.88 10.95
C VAL A 13 9.45 14.16 10.34
N GLU A 14 10.75 14.18 10.06
CA GLU A 14 11.38 15.27 9.34
C GLU A 14 11.80 14.80 7.94
N MET A 15 11.51 15.60 6.93
CA MET A 15 11.91 15.34 5.55
C MET A 15 12.37 16.65 4.91
N CYS A 16 13.60 16.68 4.39
CA CYS A 16 14.19 17.87 3.76
C CYS A 16 14.19 19.13 4.66
N GLY A 17 14.39 18.98 5.97
CA GLY A 17 14.34 20.10 6.93
C GLY A 17 12.93 20.59 7.26
N VAL A 18 11.88 19.93 6.74
CA VAL A 18 10.47 20.22 7.05
C VAL A 18 9.97 19.20 8.06
N LYS A 19 9.46 19.67 9.19
CA LYS A 19 8.90 18.84 10.26
C LYS A 19 7.41 18.61 10.05
N PHE A 20 7.00 17.35 10.06
CA PHE A 20 5.61 16.91 9.96
C PHE A 20 5.16 16.39 11.33
N GLU A 21 4.00 16.84 11.82
CA GLU A 21 3.42 16.37 13.09
C GLU A 21 3.06 14.89 13.07
N ASN A 22 2.71 14.37 11.88
CA ASN A 22 2.49 12.97 11.57
C ASN A 22 2.71 12.76 10.06
N PRO A 23 2.98 11.53 9.58
CA PRO A 23 3.35 11.31 8.19
C PRO A 23 2.15 11.31 7.23
N PHE A 24 0.92 11.58 7.69
CA PHE A 24 -0.28 11.46 6.86
C PHE A 24 -0.72 12.83 6.31
N GLY A 25 -0.98 12.88 5.00
CA GLY A 25 -1.43 14.09 4.33
C GLY A 25 -2.42 13.85 3.21
N LEU A 26 -3.17 14.88 2.84
CA LEU A 26 -4.08 14.81 1.70
C LEU A 26 -3.34 15.02 0.39
N ALA A 27 -3.48 14.07 -0.54
CA ALA A 27 -2.96 14.18 -1.90
C ALA A 27 -3.63 15.34 -2.68
N SER A 28 -2.95 15.86 -3.70
CA SER A 28 -3.50 16.83 -4.66
C SER A 28 -4.61 16.17 -5.49
N ALA A 29 -5.87 16.31 -5.05
CA ALA A 29 -6.96 15.45 -5.50
C ALA A 29 -8.35 16.00 -5.08
N PRO A 30 -9.49 15.30 -5.34
CA PRO A 30 -10.81 15.77 -4.91
C PRO A 30 -10.94 16.16 -3.42
N PRO A 31 -10.31 15.45 -2.46
CA PRO A 31 -10.30 15.87 -1.05
C PRO A 31 -9.67 17.24 -0.77
N THR A 32 -8.94 17.82 -1.72
CA THR A 32 -8.32 19.15 -1.62
C THR A 32 -8.83 20.11 -2.68
N THR A 33 -10.08 19.93 -3.13
CA THR A 33 -10.72 20.78 -4.15
C THR A 33 -10.82 22.25 -3.76
N SER A 34 -10.83 22.59 -2.46
CA SER A 34 -10.96 23.97 -1.97
C SER A 34 -10.20 24.21 -0.67
N GLY A 35 -9.77 25.47 -0.43
CA GLY A 35 -9.13 25.90 0.81
C GLY A 35 -9.92 25.54 2.09
N PRO A 36 -11.25 25.74 2.14
CA PRO A 36 -12.06 25.31 3.29
C PRO A 36 -12.05 23.80 3.55
N MET A 37 -11.84 22.95 2.53
CA MET A 37 -11.64 21.51 2.74
C MET A 37 -10.29 21.24 3.39
N CYS A 38 -9.23 21.89 2.91
CA CYS A 38 -7.89 21.79 3.51
C CYS A 38 -7.88 22.26 4.97
N ARG A 39 -8.57 23.36 5.29
CA ARG A 39 -8.75 23.83 6.67
C ARG A 39 -9.37 22.75 7.57
N ARG A 40 -10.52 22.20 7.15
CA ARG A 40 -11.20 21.15 7.92
C ARG A 40 -10.33 19.92 8.09
N ALA A 41 -9.51 19.56 7.10
CA ALA A 41 -8.56 18.47 7.25
C ALA A 41 -7.51 18.76 8.35
N PHE A 42 -6.96 19.97 8.40
CA PHE A 42 -6.06 20.36 9.49
C PHE A 42 -6.73 20.34 10.85
N GLU A 43 -7.99 20.81 10.94
CA GLU A 43 -8.80 20.73 12.17
C GLU A 43 -9.03 19.27 12.63
N GLN A 44 -9.09 18.31 11.70
CA GLN A 44 -9.18 16.87 12.02
C GLN A 44 -7.83 16.24 12.41
N GLY A 45 -6.70 16.94 12.22
CA GLY A 45 -5.37 16.44 12.63
C GLY A 45 -4.45 15.93 11.51
N TRP A 46 -4.81 16.12 10.23
CA TRP A 46 -3.90 15.84 9.11
C TRP A 46 -2.58 16.61 9.27
N GLY A 47 -1.44 15.93 9.07
CA GLY A 47 -0.11 16.52 9.27
C GLY A 47 0.28 17.48 8.14
N PHE A 48 -0.19 17.19 6.92
CA PHE A 48 0.04 18.03 5.75
C PHE A 48 -1.08 17.94 4.72
N ILE A 49 -1.13 18.90 3.81
CA ILE A 49 -2.03 18.85 2.64
C ILE A 49 -1.29 19.26 1.38
N LEU A 50 -1.77 18.77 0.25
CA LEU A 50 -1.47 19.32 -1.05
C LEU A 50 -2.64 20.15 -1.56
N THR A 51 -2.38 21.35 -2.08
CA THR A 51 -3.39 22.04 -2.88
C THR A 51 -3.77 21.16 -4.08
N LYS A 52 -5.03 21.23 -4.56
CA LYS A 52 -5.34 20.68 -5.89
C LYS A 52 -4.44 21.40 -6.89
N THR A 53 -3.82 20.64 -7.80
CA THR A 53 -2.88 21.18 -8.79
C THR A 53 -3.49 22.40 -9.47
N PHE A 54 -2.78 23.52 -9.53
CA PHE A 54 -3.23 24.72 -10.23
C PHE A 54 -2.14 25.25 -11.17
N GLY A 55 -2.56 26.01 -12.17
CA GLY A 55 -1.68 26.65 -13.15
C GLY A 55 -1.91 28.16 -13.21
N LEU A 56 -1.24 28.82 -14.14
CA LEU A 56 -1.46 30.22 -14.45
C LEU A 56 -2.84 30.43 -15.10
N ASP A 57 -3.36 31.66 -15.06
CA ASP A 57 -4.69 31.97 -15.60
C ASP A 57 -4.84 31.64 -17.10
N LYS A 58 -3.74 31.71 -17.86
CA LYS A 58 -3.72 31.31 -19.27
C LYS A 58 -3.93 29.81 -19.50
N ASP A 59 -3.71 28.99 -18.47
CA ASP A 59 -3.79 27.54 -18.50
C ASP A 59 -5.07 27.01 -17.80
N LEU A 60 -6.05 27.89 -17.54
CA LEU A 60 -7.33 27.51 -16.94
C LEU A 60 -8.01 26.39 -17.73
N VAL A 61 -8.66 25.50 -16.96
CA VAL A 61 -9.35 24.32 -17.49
C VAL A 61 -10.82 24.33 -17.10
N THR A 62 -11.62 23.52 -17.80
CA THR A 62 -13.02 23.25 -17.44
C THR A 62 -13.23 21.76 -17.43
N ASN A 63 -13.72 21.23 -16.32
CA ASN A 63 -13.98 19.81 -16.15
C ASN A 63 -15.24 19.38 -16.91
N VAL A 64 -15.24 18.14 -17.38
CA VAL A 64 -16.46 17.48 -17.89
C VAL A 64 -17.24 16.79 -16.77
N SER A 65 -18.44 16.29 -17.08
CA SER A 65 -19.22 15.44 -16.16
C SER A 65 -20.03 14.38 -16.92
N PRO A 66 -20.20 13.17 -16.37
CA PRO A 66 -19.57 12.63 -15.14
C PRO A 66 -18.06 12.39 -15.33
N ARG A 67 -17.28 12.43 -14.24
CA ARG A 67 -15.80 12.37 -14.32
C ARG A 67 -15.07 11.56 -13.25
N ILE A 68 -15.77 11.07 -12.23
CA ILE A 68 -15.21 10.16 -11.22
C ILE A 68 -16.20 9.01 -11.08
N VAL A 69 -15.72 7.78 -11.20
CA VAL A 69 -16.54 6.56 -11.11
C VAL A 69 -15.91 5.55 -10.18
N ARG A 70 -16.73 4.69 -9.57
CA ARG A 70 -16.26 3.54 -8.79
C ARG A 70 -15.50 2.53 -9.66
N GLY A 71 -14.57 1.84 -9.02
CA GLY A 71 -13.80 0.76 -9.62
C GLY A 71 -14.61 -0.50 -9.89
N SER A 72 -14.31 -1.23 -10.97
CA SER A 72 -14.83 -2.57 -11.26
C SER A 72 -13.87 -3.68 -10.84
N THR A 73 -12.78 -3.34 -10.15
CA THR A 73 -11.63 -4.19 -9.82
C THR A 73 -11.93 -5.28 -8.80
N SER A 74 -13.00 -5.14 -8.00
CA SER A 74 -13.44 -6.09 -6.98
C SER A 74 -14.83 -6.65 -7.24
N GLY A 75 -15.26 -6.67 -8.51
CA GLY A 75 -16.58 -7.14 -8.91
C GLY A 75 -17.72 -6.14 -8.61
N PRO A 76 -18.98 -6.61 -8.57
CA PRO A 76 -20.17 -5.76 -8.39
C PRO A 76 -20.42 -5.41 -6.91
N ILE A 77 -19.38 -5.00 -6.19
CA ILE A 77 -19.48 -4.54 -4.80
C ILE A 77 -19.66 -3.02 -4.79
N TYR A 78 -20.71 -2.55 -4.12
CA TYR A 78 -21.07 -1.13 -3.98
C TYR A 78 -21.01 -0.71 -2.51
N GLY A 79 -21.00 0.60 -2.25
CA GLY A 79 -20.91 1.15 -0.90
C GLY A 79 -19.45 1.26 -0.42
N PRO A 80 -19.18 1.02 0.88
CA PRO A 80 -17.86 1.26 1.45
C PRO A 80 -16.78 0.40 0.81
N ASN A 81 -15.52 0.80 1.03
CA ASN A 81 -14.33 0.04 0.61
C ASN A 81 -14.28 -0.25 -0.89
N GLN A 82 -14.58 0.75 -1.74
CA GLN A 82 -14.32 0.61 -3.17
C GLN A 82 -12.81 0.43 -3.38
N GLY A 83 -12.40 -0.70 -3.97
CA GLY A 83 -10.99 -1.04 -4.19
C GLY A 83 -10.28 -0.10 -5.18
N SER A 84 -11.04 0.61 -6.01
CA SER A 84 -10.50 1.70 -6.83
C SER A 84 -11.56 2.73 -7.19
N PHE A 85 -11.08 3.85 -7.71
CA PHE A 85 -11.86 4.80 -8.50
C PHE A 85 -11.14 5.04 -9.82
N LEU A 86 -11.87 5.45 -10.85
CA LEU A 86 -11.28 6.03 -12.05
C LEU A 86 -11.78 7.45 -12.23
N ASN A 87 -10.88 8.36 -12.58
CA ASN A 87 -11.20 9.75 -12.87
C ASN A 87 -10.69 10.20 -14.24
N ILE A 88 -11.41 11.14 -14.84
CA ILE A 88 -10.99 11.96 -15.99
C ILE A 88 -11.03 13.45 -15.59
N GLU A 89 -10.71 13.73 -14.32
CA GLU A 89 -10.77 15.08 -13.75
C GLU A 89 -9.43 15.80 -13.94
N LEU A 90 -9.46 17.01 -14.50
CA LEU A 90 -8.29 17.83 -14.77
C LEU A 90 -7.68 18.43 -13.48
N ILE A 91 -6.79 19.41 -13.68
CA ILE A 91 -6.31 20.28 -12.59
C ILE A 91 -7.46 21.14 -12.02
N SER A 92 -7.15 21.96 -11.02
CA SER A 92 -8.11 22.85 -10.39
C SER A 92 -8.73 23.82 -11.39
N GLU A 93 -10.06 24.00 -11.33
CA GLU A 93 -10.78 25.05 -12.04
C GLU A 93 -10.68 26.41 -11.32
N LYS A 94 -10.07 26.45 -10.14
CA LYS A 94 -9.84 27.69 -9.38
C LYS A 94 -8.50 28.30 -9.78
N SER A 95 -8.46 29.63 -9.90
CA SER A 95 -7.29 30.38 -10.34
C SER A 95 -6.11 30.29 -9.38
N ALA A 96 -4.92 30.66 -9.88
CA ALA A 96 -3.74 30.77 -9.03
C ALA A 96 -3.96 31.75 -7.87
N ALA A 97 -4.59 32.90 -8.14
CA ALA A 97 -4.88 33.90 -7.09
C ALA A 97 -5.68 33.32 -5.93
N TYR A 98 -6.67 32.45 -6.20
CA TYR A 98 -7.42 31.76 -5.15
C TYR A 98 -6.52 30.88 -4.29
N TRP A 99 -5.68 30.04 -4.92
CA TRP A 99 -4.82 29.10 -4.20
C TRP A 99 -3.71 29.81 -3.42
N LEU A 100 -3.11 30.85 -3.99
CA LEU A 100 -2.10 31.66 -3.32
C LEU A 100 -2.67 32.34 -2.07
N GLN A 101 -3.91 32.83 -2.14
CA GLN A 101 -4.60 33.38 -0.98
C GLN A 101 -4.91 32.31 0.08
N CYS A 102 -5.41 31.14 -0.35
CA CYS A 102 -5.65 30.00 0.55
C CYS A 102 -4.38 29.52 1.25
N ILE A 103 -3.24 29.47 0.56
CA ILE A 103 -1.95 29.09 1.15
C ILE A 103 -1.58 30.07 2.27
N LYS A 104 -1.67 31.38 2.01
CA LYS A 104 -1.39 32.42 3.02
C LYS A 104 -2.26 32.27 4.26
N GLU A 105 -3.57 32.11 4.06
CA GLU A 105 -4.54 31.97 5.15
C GLU A 105 -4.33 30.69 5.96
N LEU A 106 -4.12 29.55 5.28
CA LEU A 106 -3.88 28.28 5.94
C LEU A 106 -2.55 28.28 6.71
N LYS A 107 -1.49 28.87 6.15
CA LYS A 107 -0.18 28.93 6.81
C LYS A 107 -0.23 29.86 8.03
N HIS A 108 -0.96 30.97 7.94
CA HIS A 108 -1.20 31.88 9.07
C HIS A 108 -1.94 31.18 10.21
N ASP A 109 -3.03 30.48 9.90
CA ASP A 109 -3.88 29.86 10.92
C ASP A 109 -3.31 28.54 11.47
N PHE A 110 -2.50 27.84 10.67
CA PHE A 110 -1.92 26.55 11.01
C PHE A 110 -0.39 26.55 10.78
N PRO A 111 0.39 27.30 11.58
CA PRO A 111 1.82 27.51 11.35
C PRO A 111 2.66 26.22 11.42
N THR A 112 2.23 25.22 12.19
CA THR A 112 2.91 23.93 12.34
C THR A 112 2.54 22.91 11.27
N LYS A 113 1.44 23.13 10.54
CA LYS A 113 0.98 22.22 9.49
C LYS A 113 1.74 22.48 8.20
N VAL A 114 2.07 21.42 7.47
CA VAL A 114 2.82 21.53 6.22
C VAL A 114 1.86 21.70 5.04
N ILE A 115 2.10 22.74 4.23
CA ILE A 115 1.35 23.02 3.01
C ILE A 115 2.26 22.80 1.81
N VAL A 116 1.84 21.88 0.96
CA VAL A 116 2.51 21.56 -0.29
C VAL A 116 1.72 22.17 -1.45
N ALA A 117 2.29 23.14 -2.16
CA ALA A 117 1.63 23.73 -3.34
C ALA A 117 1.85 22.83 -4.56
N SER A 118 0.80 22.17 -5.03
CA SER A 118 0.83 21.38 -6.26
C SER A 118 0.62 22.31 -7.46
N ILE A 119 1.60 22.38 -8.36
CA ILE A 119 1.58 23.29 -9.52
C ILE A 119 1.87 22.59 -10.83
N MET A 120 1.40 23.18 -11.93
CA MET A 120 1.66 22.68 -13.28
C MET A 120 1.66 23.83 -14.29
N CYS A 121 2.64 23.80 -15.20
CA CYS A 121 2.74 24.71 -16.34
C CYS A 121 3.02 23.90 -17.62
N THR A 122 2.85 24.55 -18.77
CA THR A 122 3.43 24.07 -20.04
C THR A 122 4.95 23.94 -19.93
N TYR A 123 5.60 23.29 -20.91
CA TYR A 123 7.06 23.24 -20.99
C TYR A 123 7.64 24.61 -21.38
N ASN A 124 7.47 25.59 -20.50
CA ASN A 124 7.93 26.96 -20.62
C ASN A 124 8.61 27.37 -19.31
N LYS A 125 9.85 27.83 -19.43
CA LYS A 125 10.68 28.15 -18.27
C LYS A 125 10.11 29.31 -17.45
N GLU A 126 9.68 30.37 -18.10
CA GLU A 126 9.21 31.59 -17.46
C GLU A 126 7.96 31.33 -16.61
N ASP A 127 7.05 30.48 -17.10
CA ASP A 127 5.83 30.09 -16.38
C ASP A 127 6.13 29.31 -15.10
N TRP A 128 6.99 28.30 -15.19
CA TRP A 128 7.40 27.50 -14.04
C TRP A 128 8.08 28.37 -12.97
N ILE A 129 8.96 29.28 -13.40
CA ILE A 129 9.64 30.22 -12.49
C ILE A 129 8.62 31.14 -11.80
N LEU A 130 7.72 31.75 -12.58
CA LEU A 130 6.71 32.67 -12.06
C LEU A 130 5.81 32.00 -11.03
N LEU A 131 5.22 30.86 -11.38
CA LEU A 131 4.25 30.19 -10.51
C LEU A 131 4.90 29.60 -9.26
N ALA A 132 6.10 29.01 -9.38
CA ALA A 132 6.85 28.50 -8.23
C ALA A 132 7.20 29.62 -7.25
N LYS A 133 7.65 30.78 -7.77
CA LYS A 133 8.01 31.92 -6.93
C LYS A 133 6.79 32.49 -6.19
N GLN A 134 5.65 32.61 -6.89
CA GLN A 134 4.40 33.03 -6.26
C GLN A 134 3.97 32.10 -5.12
N CYS A 135 4.13 30.78 -5.28
CA CYS A 135 3.80 29.81 -4.24
C CYS A 135 4.71 29.90 -3.02
N GLU A 136 6.02 30.06 -3.23
CA GLU A 136 6.98 30.31 -2.14
C GLU A 136 6.66 31.61 -1.40
N ASP A 137 6.41 32.70 -2.13
CA ASP A 137 6.08 34.01 -1.54
C ASP A 137 4.71 34.00 -0.81
N ALA A 138 3.81 33.08 -1.19
CA ALA A 138 2.55 32.84 -0.48
C ALA A 138 2.73 32.06 0.84
N GLY A 139 3.91 31.47 1.08
CA GLY A 139 4.21 30.72 2.30
C GLY A 139 3.98 29.21 2.19
N ALA A 140 4.01 28.63 0.98
CA ALA A 140 4.06 27.18 0.85
C ALA A 140 5.36 26.62 1.46
N ASP A 141 5.27 25.53 2.21
CA ASP A 141 6.43 24.89 2.84
C ASP A 141 7.20 24.01 1.82
N ILE A 142 6.49 23.45 0.84
CA ILE A 142 7.01 22.54 -0.19
C ILE A 142 6.29 22.81 -1.53
N LEU A 143 6.96 22.59 -2.67
CA LEU A 143 6.29 22.49 -3.98
C LEU A 143 6.15 21.03 -4.44
N GLU A 144 5.01 20.68 -5.03
CA GLU A 144 4.86 19.45 -5.81
C GLU A 144 4.67 19.81 -7.30
N LEU A 145 5.57 19.34 -8.15
CA LEU A 145 5.48 19.60 -9.60
C LEU A 145 4.66 18.49 -10.25
N ASN A 146 3.45 18.78 -10.72
CA ASN A 146 2.62 17.77 -11.36
C ASN A 146 3.08 17.53 -12.80
N LEU A 147 3.93 16.52 -12.98
CA LEU A 147 4.43 16.07 -14.29
C LEU A 147 3.73 14.79 -14.75
N SER A 148 2.58 14.42 -14.18
CA SER A 148 2.09 13.03 -14.26
C SER A 148 0.61 12.86 -14.57
N CYS A 149 -0.16 13.94 -14.77
CA CYS A 149 -1.56 13.84 -15.14
C CYS A 149 -1.72 13.02 -16.45
N PRO A 150 -2.40 11.84 -16.42
CA PRO A 150 -2.42 10.92 -17.56
C PRO A 150 -3.43 11.29 -18.64
N HIS A 151 -4.33 12.24 -18.36
CA HIS A 151 -5.45 12.59 -19.23
C HIS A 151 -5.57 14.12 -19.38
N GLY A 152 -6.15 14.56 -20.50
CA GLY A 152 -6.53 15.95 -20.79
C GLY A 152 -5.41 17.00 -20.86
N MET A 153 -4.19 16.65 -20.45
CA MET A 153 -3.03 17.55 -20.41
C MET A 153 -1.94 17.19 -21.42
N GLY A 154 -1.82 15.90 -21.78
CA GLY A 154 -0.81 15.43 -22.74
C GLY A 154 -0.95 16.06 -24.13
N GLU A 155 -2.19 16.27 -24.58
CA GLU A 155 -2.50 16.95 -25.86
C GLU A 155 -2.04 18.42 -25.88
N LYS A 156 -1.73 18.99 -24.71
CA LYS A 156 -1.20 20.35 -24.55
C LYS A 156 0.30 20.36 -24.22
N GLY A 157 0.99 19.22 -24.34
CA GLY A 157 2.41 19.09 -23.98
C GLY A 157 2.68 19.24 -22.47
N MET A 158 1.72 18.83 -21.63
CA MET A 158 1.77 18.93 -20.17
C MET A 158 1.52 17.57 -19.49
N GLY A 159 1.80 17.50 -18.18
CA GLY A 159 1.51 16.30 -17.38
C GLY A 159 2.31 15.09 -17.86
N LEU A 160 1.63 13.97 -18.13
CA LEU A 160 2.25 12.71 -18.53
C LEU A 160 3.22 12.85 -19.70
N ALA A 161 2.96 13.75 -20.65
CA ALA A 161 3.84 14.01 -21.78
C ALA A 161 5.24 14.49 -21.35
N CYS A 162 5.34 15.22 -20.23
CA CYS A 162 6.62 15.63 -19.65
C CYS A 162 7.21 14.57 -18.74
N GLY A 163 6.40 13.96 -17.86
CA GLY A 163 6.89 13.03 -16.84
C GLY A 163 7.35 11.66 -17.34
N GLN A 164 7.24 11.40 -18.64
CA GLN A 164 7.77 10.19 -19.27
C GLN A 164 9.17 10.38 -19.89
N ASP A 165 9.64 11.62 -19.99
CA ASP A 165 10.92 11.96 -20.60
C ASP A 165 11.92 12.43 -19.52
N PRO A 166 13.00 11.68 -19.26
CA PRO A 166 14.00 12.06 -18.27
C PRO A 166 14.62 13.44 -18.51
N ASP A 167 14.86 13.82 -19.76
CA ASP A 167 15.54 15.08 -20.09
C ASP A 167 14.63 16.28 -19.84
N ILE A 168 13.34 16.14 -20.15
CA ILE A 168 12.33 17.15 -19.82
C ILE A 168 12.20 17.30 -18.30
N VAL A 169 12.10 16.19 -17.56
CA VAL A 169 12.01 16.22 -16.09
C VAL A 169 13.24 16.87 -15.45
N ARG A 170 14.45 16.49 -15.88
CA ARG A 170 15.70 17.09 -15.42
C ARG A 170 15.69 18.61 -15.67
N THR A 171 15.25 19.01 -16.85
CA THR A 171 15.24 20.42 -17.27
C THR A 171 14.27 21.24 -16.43
N ILE A 172 13.02 20.79 -16.26
CA ILE A 172 12.03 21.47 -15.40
C ILE A 172 12.56 21.59 -13.97
N CYS A 173 13.08 20.50 -13.40
CA CYS A 173 13.64 20.51 -12.04
C CYS A 173 14.79 21.52 -11.93
N SER A 174 15.65 21.63 -12.95
CA SER A 174 16.76 22.59 -12.98
C SER A 174 16.31 24.06 -13.01
N TRP A 175 15.12 24.34 -13.53
CA TRP A 175 14.53 25.68 -13.48
C TRP A 175 14.04 26.00 -12.08
N ILE A 176 13.34 25.05 -11.44
CA ILE A 176 12.79 25.23 -10.10
C ILE A 176 13.91 25.34 -9.05
N SER A 177 14.94 24.49 -9.11
CA SER A 177 16.07 24.51 -8.16
C SER A 177 16.86 25.82 -8.16
N LYS A 178 16.83 26.57 -9.27
CA LYS A 178 17.46 27.90 -9.38
C LYS A 178 16.54 29.06 -8.95
N THR A 179 15.27 28.77 -8.65
CA THR A 179 14.23 29.78 -8.46
C THR A 179 13.78 29.89 -7.02
N VAL A 180 13.52 28.75 -6.37
CA VAL A 180 12.99 28.69 -5.01
C VAL A 180 14.01 28.08 -4.05
N LYS A 181 13.88 28.42 -2.77
CA LYS A 181 14.68 27.88 -1.66
C LYS A 181 13.95 26.76 -0.92
N ILE A 182 12.62 26.78 -0.94
CA ILE A 182 11.81 25.70 -0.37
C ILE A 182 12.02 24.39 -1.17
N PRO A 183 11.96 23.23 -0.50
CA PRO A 183 12.12 21.95 -1.18
C PRO A 183 10.98 21.69 -2.17
N PHE A 184 11.30 20.93 -3.23
CA PHE A 184 10.31 20.57 -4.25
C PHE A 184 10.43 19.13 -4.73
N PHE A 185 9.30 18.58 -5.12
CA PHE A 185 9.12 17.17 -5.43
C PHE A 185 8.32 17.01 -6.72
N PRO A 186 8.91 16.60 -7.85
CA PRO A 186 8.12 16.21 -9.01
C PRO A 186 7.31 14.95 -8.70
N LYS A 187 6.02 15.01 -9.05
CA LYS A 187 5.09 13.88 -8.92
C LYS A 187 5.15 12.99 -10.14
N MET A 188 5.48 11.74 -9.89
CA MET A 188 5.85 10.75 -10.90
C MET A 188 4.64 9.98 -11.42
N THR A 189 4.63 9.70 -12.71
CA THR A 189 3.64 8.79 -13.32
C THR A 189 4.08 7.35 -13.15
N PRO A 190 3.18 6.41 -12.80
CA PRO A 190 3.48 4.98 -12.87
C PRO A 190 3.37 4.44 -14.31
N ASN A 191 2.91 5.25 -15.26
CA ASN A 191 2.65 4.86 -16.65
C ASN A 191 3.93 4.95 -17.49
N ILE A 192 5.01 4.32 -17.03
CA ILE A 192 6.32 4.34 -17.67
C ILE A 192 7.03 3.01 -17.47
N THR A 193 7.93 2.67 -18.40
CA THR A 193 8.75 1.45 -18.34
C THR A 193 9.64 1.42 -17.11
N ASP A 194 10.38 2.50 -16.85
CA ASP A 194 11.30 2.58 -15.71
C ASP A 194 11.20 3.92 -14.97
N ILE A 195 10.45 3.92 -13.87
CA ILE A 195 10.26 5.11 -13.02
C ILE A 195 11.57 5.56 -12.34
N ARG A 196 12.53 4.64 -12.18
CA ARG A 196 13.84 4.89 -11.59
C ARG A 196 14.65 5.91 -12.39
N ALA A 197 14.64 5.77 -13.72
CA ALA A 197 15.32 6.69 -14.62
C ALA A 197 14.81 8.13 -14.48
N ILE A 198 13.49 8.29 -14.36
CA ILE A 198 12.88 9.61 -14.16
C ILE A 198 13.20 10.17 -12.77
N ALA A 199 13.23 9.32 -11.73
CA ALA A 199 13.59 9.76 -10.37
C ALA A 199 15.06 10.21 -10.30
N ALA A 200 15.96 9.50 -11.00
CA ALA A 200 17.36 9.91 -11.13
C ALA A 200 17.48 11.25 -11.85
N ALA A 201 16.75 11.44 -12.96
CA ALA A 201 16.73 12.70 -13.69
C ALA A 201 16.18 13.88 -12.87
N ALA A 202 15.14 13.64 -12.06
CA ALA A 202 14.62 14.63 -11.12
C ALA A 202 15.69 15.03 -10.09
N LYS A 203 16.39 14.06 -9.50
CA LYS A 203 17.50 14.29 -8.56
C LYS A 203 18.64 15.08 -9.21
N GLU A 204 19.04 14.72 -10.43
CA GLU A 204 20.06 15.43 -11.21
C GLU A 204 19.66 16.88 -11.53
N GLY A 205 18.36 17.14 -11.73
CA GLY A 205 17.82 18.49 -11.89
C GLY A 205 17.74 19.31 -10.58
N GLY A 206 18.07 18.70 -9.44
CA GLY A 206 18.08 19.36 -8.14
C GLY A 206 16.79 19.24 -7.34
N ALA A 207 15.91 18.29 -7.67
CA ALA A 207 14.74 17.98 -6.83
C ALA A 207 15.18 17.51 -5.43
N SER A 208 14.42 17.92 -4.41
CA SER A 208 14.69 17.52 -3.01
C SER A 208 14.25 16.08 -2.71
N GLY A 209 13.36 15.55 -3.53
CA GLY A 209 12.80 14.20 -3.46
C GLY A 209 11.82 13.98 -4.61
N VAL A 210 11.01 12.93 -4.56
CA VAL A 210 9.92 12.67 -5.53
C VAL A 210 8.61 12.29 -4.84
N THR A 211 7.49 12.53 -5.50
CA THR A 211 6.22 11.89 -5.11
C THR A 211 5.95 10.67 -5.98
N ALA A 212 5.79 9.49 -5.38
CA ALA A 212 5.57 8.21 -6.08
C ALA A 212 4.29 7.52 -5.56
N THR A 213 3.21 7.41 -6.35
CA THR A 213 3.01 7.86 -7.73
C THR A 213 1.64 8.53 -7.93
N ASN A 214 1.44 9.09 -9.12
CA ASN A 214 0.12 9.45 -9.63
C ASN A 214 -0.69 8.18 -10.00
N THR A 215 -1.85 8.38 -10.60
CA THR A 215 -2.80 7.35 -11.03
C THR A 215 -2.31 6.49 -12.20
N VAL A 216 -2.82 5.26 -12.27
CA VAL A 216 -2.53 4.31 -13.36
C VAL A 216 -3.54 4.53 -14.48
N SER A 217 -3.08 4.74 -15.71
CA SER A 217 -3.94 4.97 -16.88
C SER A 217 -4.77 3.72 -17.19
N GLY A 218 -6.06 3.89 -17.48
CA GLY A 218 -6.94 2.77 -17.81
C GLY A 218 -8.33 3.18 -18.28
N LEU A 219 -9.16 2.16 -18.50
CA LEU A 219 -10.57 2.27 -18.85
C LEU A 219 -11.36 1.35 -17.90
N MET A 220 -12.25 1.92 -17.09
CA MET A 220 -12.79 1.19 -15.92
C MET A 220 -13.92 0.23 -16.27
N HIS A 221 -14.82 0.64 -17.15
CA HIS A 221 -16.02 -0.14 -17.42
C HIS A 221 -16.59 0.13 -18.80
N MET A 222 -16.98 -0.96 -19.46
CA MET A 222 -17.77 -0.99 -20.68
C MET A 222 -19.06 -1.74 -20.38
N LYS A 223 -20.20 -1.15 -20.73
CA LYS A 223 -21.51 -1.80 -20.64
C LYS A 223 -21.68 -2.81 -21.76
N ALA A 224 -22.69 -3.66 -21.63
CA ALA A 224 -23.02 -4.69 -22.62
C ALA A 224 -23.36 -4.11 -24.02
N ASP A 225 -23.86 -2.87 -24.09
CA ASP A 225 -24.15 -2.16 -25.35
C ASP A 225 -22.91 -1.49 -25.97
N GLY A 226 -21.72 -1.67 -25.36
CA GLY A 226 -20.47 -1.06 -25.80
C GLY A 226 -20.29 0.39 -25.33
N THR A 227 -21.22 0.96 -24.56
CA THR A 227 -21.03 2.31 -23.99
C THR A 227 -20.12 2.27 -22.77
N SER A 228 -19.27 3.27 -22.62
CA SER A 228 -18.32 3.37 -21.51
C SER A 228 -18.97 3.90 -20.22
N TRP A 229 -18.27 3.78 -19.10
CA TRP A 229 -18.57 4.51 -17.88
C TRP A 229 -17.27 5.01 -17.22
N PRO A 230 -17.07 6.35 -17.10
CA PRO A 230 -18.01 7.44 -17.37
C PRO A 230 -18.28 7.67 -18.88
N ALA A 231 -19.47 8.17 -19.21
CA ALA A 231 -19.91 8.51 -20.57
C ALA A 231 -20.43 9.95 -20.64
N ILE A 232 -19.85 10.75 -21.53
CA ILE A 232 -19.98 12.21 -21.59
C ILE A 232 -20.75 12.61 -22.85
N GLY A 233 -21.68 13.56 -22.70
CA GLY A 233 -22.47 14.09 -23.82
C GLY A 233 -23.50 13.12 -24.38
N LYS A 234 -24.20 13.54 -25.45
CA LYS A 234 -25.23 12.71 -26.11
C LYS A 234 -24.60 11.49 -26.79
N GLU A 235 -23.37 11.65 -27.26
CA GLU A 235 -22.56 10.66 -27.95
C GLU A 235 -21.94 9.64 -26.99
N LYS A 236 -22.09 9.82 -25.67
CA LYS A 236 -21.58 8.90 -24.62
C LYS A 236 -20.08 8.61 -24.75
N ARG A 237 -19.29 9.64 -25.08
CA ARG A 237 -17.84 9.53 -25.28
C ARG A 237 -17.11 9.39 -23.94
N THR A 238 -15.89 8.86 -23.99
CA THR A 238 -14.97 8.85 -22.86
C THR A 238 -13.53 8.99 -23.35
N THR A 239 -12.60 9.12 -22.42
CA THR A 239 -11.16 9.03 -22.65
C THR A 239 -10.53 8.14 -21.58
N TYR A 240 -9.26 7.74 -21.75
CA TYR A 240 -8.56 7.02 -20.71
C TYR A 240 -8.46 7.87 -19.45
N GLY A 241 -8.78 7.27 -18.30
CA GLY A 241 -8.74 7.92 -17.00
C GLY A 241 -7.62 7.41 -16.12
N GLY A 242 -7.46 8.05 -14.98
CA GLY A 242 -6.54 7.65 -13.93
C GLY A 242 -7.23 6.77 -12.88
N MET A 243 -6.80 5.53 -12.75
CA MET A 243 -7.18 4.61 -11.67
C MET A 243 -6.39 4.92 -10.39
N SER A 244 -7.11 5.03 -9.27
CA SER A 244 -6.58 5.24 -7.91
C SER A 244 -7.12 4.17 -6.95
N GLY A 245 -6.72 4.20 -5.67
CA GLY A 245 -7.20 3.29 -4.63
C GLY A 245 -6.31 2.07 -4.39
N SER A 246 -6.76 1.14 -3.55
CA SER A 246 -5.99 -0.03 -3.13
C SER A 246 -5.60 -0.94 -4.29
N ALA A 247 -6.36 -0.95 -5.38
CA ALA A 247 -6.02 -1.70 -6.60
C ALA A 247 -4.67 -1.30 -7.23
N ILE A 248 -4.20 -0.06 -7.02
CA ILE A 248 -2.89 0.38 -7.52
C ILE A 248 -1.78 0.31 -6.46
N ARG A 249 -2.09 -0.09 -5.21
CA ARG A 249 -1.10 -0.18 -4.13
C ARG A 249 0.11 -1.04 -4.50
N PRO A 250 -0.02 -2.22 -5.14
CA PRO A 250 1.15 -3.02 -5.52
C PRO A 250 2.08 -2.29 -6.50
N ILE A 251 1.51 -1.48 -7.41
CA ILE A 251 2.28 -0.68 -8.38
C ILE A 251 3.02 0.44 -7.67
N ALA A 252 2.35 1.13 -6.74
CA ALA A 252 2.95 2.20 -5.94
C ALA A 252 4.03 1.68 -4.98
N LEU A 253 3.82 0.56 -4.30
CA LEU A 253 4.84 -0.07 -3.44
C LEU A 253 6.08 -0.46 -4.25
N LYS A 254 5.90 -1.07 -5.44
CA LYS A 254 7.01 -1.34 -6.37
C LYS A 254 7.76 -0.06 -6.73
N ALA A 255 7.05 1.00 -7.09
CA ALA A 255 7.67 2.27 -7.47
C ALA A 255 8.49 2.88 -6.33
N VAL A 256 7.91 2.98 -5.13
CA VAL A 256 8.58 3.53 -3.95
C VAL A 256 9.83 2.72 -3.60
N SER A 257 9.70 1.41 -3.44
CA SER A 257 10.82 0.51 -3.09
C SER A 257 11.92 0.50 -4.16
N ALA A 258 11.56 0.50 -5.44
CA ALA A 258 12.53 0.50 -6.53
C ALA A 258 13.32 1.82 -6.60
N ILE A 259 12.66 2.97 -6.37
CA ILE A 259 13.33 4.26 -6.27
C ILE A 259 14.23 4.31 -5.03
N ALA A 260 13.72 3.88 -3.87
CA ALA A 260 14.46 3.90 -2.61
C ALA A 260 15.70 2.99 -2.63
N ASN A 261 15.62 1.82 -3.28
CA ASN A 261 16.78 0.93 -3.48
C ASN A 261 17.84 1.57 -4.37
N GLN A 262 17.45 2.18 -5.49
CA GLN A 262 18.40 2.79 -6.44
C GLN A 262 18.99 4.09 -5.90
N LEU A 263 18.17 4.95 -5.31
CA LEU A 263 18.53 6.29 -4.85
C LEU A 263 18.45 6.32 -3.33
N ARG A 264 19.32 5.56 -2.66
CA ARG A 264 19.34 5.45 -1.19
C ARG A 264 19.35 6.83 -0.52
N GLY A 265 18.46 7.02 0.44
CA GLY A 265 18.30 8.27 1.19
C GLY A 265 17.64 9.41 0.41
N PHE A 266 17.26 9.21 -0.86
CA PHE A 266 16.50 10.22 -1.61
C PHE A 266 15.05 10.27 -1.10
N PRO A 267 14.56 11.42 -0.63
CA PRO A 267 13.23 11.54 -0.02
C PRO A 267 12.08 11.16 -0.97
N ILE A 268 11.11 10.41 -0.45
CA ILE A 268 9.93 9.96 -1.21
C ILE A 268 8.65 10.30 -0.44
N MET A 269 7.73 11.02 -1.10
CA MET A 269 6.33 11.13 -0.69
C MET A 269 5.53 10.02 -1.37
N ALA A 270 4.97 9.07 -0.61
CA ALA A 270 4.20 7.97 -1.20
C ALA A 270 2.75 8.37 -1.50
N THR A 271 2.19 7.86 -2.58
CA THR A 271 0.75 7.88 -2.88
C THR A 271 0.38 6.65 -3.71
N GLY A 272 -0.72 6.00 -3.34
CA GLY A 272 -1.27 4.88 -4.10
C GLY A 272 -1.89 3.84 -3.17
N GLY A 273 -3.18 3.99 -2.88
CA GLY A 273 -3.93 3.00 -2.10
C GLY A 273 -3.56 2.93 -0.62
N ILE A 274 -3.08 4.01 -0.01
CA ILE A 274 -2.91 4.11 1.45
C ILE A 274 -4.29 4.33 2.06
N GLU A 275 -4.72 3.43 2.94
CA GLU A 275 -6.08 3.43 3.53
C GLU A 275 -6.12 3.04 5.01
N SER A 276 -4.96 2.87 5.65
CA SER A 276 -4.83 2.50 7.06
C SER A 276 -3.42 2.81 7.57
N ALA A 277 -3.22 2.77 8.88
CA ALA A 277 -1.89 2.84 9.50
C ALA A 277 -0.96 1.71 9.04
N GLU A 278 -1.48 0.48 8.89
CA GLU A 278 -0.71 -0.69 8.44
C GLU A 278 -0.21 -0.50 7.01
N THR A 279 -1.09 -0.08 6.11
CA THR A 279 -0.71 0.18 4.71
C THR A 279 0.23 1.37 4.61
N GLY A 280 0.07 2.38 5.47
CA GLY A 280 1.02 3.47 5.62
C GLY A 280 2.40 3.01 6.07
N LEU A 281 2.46 2.18 7.12
CA LEU A 281 3.70 1.59 7.62
C LEU A 281 4.41 0.74 6.57
N ALA A 282 3.66 0.03 5.71
CA ALA A 282 4.25 -0.69 4.58
C ALA A 282 5.00 0.25 3.61
N PHE A 283 4.47 1.45 3.34
CA PHE A 283 5.17 2.44 2.52
C PHE A 283 6.37 3.06 3.22
N LEU A 284 6.29 3.31 4.54
CA LEU A 284 7.44 3.74 5.33
C LEU A 284 8.56 2.69 5.25
N ASN A 285 8.26 1.43 5.53
CA ASN A 285 9.20 0.31 5.42
C ASN A 285 9.77 0.15 3.99
N ALA A 286 8.99 0.52 2.97
CA ALA A 286 9.42 0.52 1.56
C ALA A 286 10.30 1.73 1.18
N GLY A 287 10.51 2.70 2.07
CA GLY A 287 11.43 3.82 1.87
C GLY A 287 10.78 5.20 1.72
N ALA A 288 9.46 5.33 1.87
CA ALA A 288 8.80 6.64 1.90
C ALA A 288 8.95 7.32 3.25
N SER A 289 8.96 8.66 3.27
CA SER A 289 9.02 9.46 4.51
C SER A 289 7.64 9.97 4.94
N VAL A 290 6.78 10.30 3.97
CA VAL A 290 5.41 10.78 4.21
C VAL A 290 4.42 10.15 3.23
N LEU A 291 3.15 10.20 3.58
CA LEU A 291 2.07 9.35 3.05
C LEU A 291 0.90 10.21 2.60
N GLN A 292 0.71 10.36 1.29
CA GLN A 292 -0.41 11.08 0.69
C GLN A 292 -1.62 10.16 0.47
N VAL A 293 -2.80 10.63 0.87
CA VAL A 293 -4.07 9.89 0.82
C VAL A 293 -5.10 10.62 -0.04
N CYS A 294 -5.84 9.86 -0.86
CA CYS A 294 -6.96 10.36 -1.65
C CYS A 294 -8.17 9.43 -1.56
N SER A 295 -8.07 8.24 -2.15
CA SER A 295 -9.21 7.34 -2.36
C SER A 295 -9.85 6.85 -1.06
N ALA A 296 -9.07 6.70 0.02
CA ALA A 296 -9.62 6.34 1.33
C ALA A 296 -10.54 7.44 1.89
N VAL A 297 -10.16 8.71 1.72
CA VAL A 297 -11.02 9.85 2.07
C VAL A 297 -12.23 9.94 1.13
N GLN A 298 -12.10 9.56 -0.15
CA GLN A 298 -13.26 9.48 -1.06
C GLN A 298 -14.23 8.34 -0.69
N ASN A 299 -13.73 7.25 -0.11
CA ASN A 299 -14.56 6.16 0.41
C ASN A 299 -15.24 6.53 1.73
N GLN A 300 -14.70 7.50 2.47
CA GLN A 300 -15.10 7.87 3.82
C GLN A 300 -15.13 9.41 3.96
N ASP A 301 -14.30 9.97 4.82
CA ASP A 301 -14.22 11.40 5.14
C ASP A 301 -12.87 11.72 5.82
N PHE A 302 -12.71 12.92 6.39
CA PHE A 302 -11.44 13.39 6.96
C PHE A 302 -11.10 12.79 8.33
N THR A 303 -12.04 12.18 9.06
CA THR A 303 -11.78 11.67 10.42
C THR A 303 -10.89 10.43 10.41
N VAL A 304 -10.72 9.77 9.26
CA VAL A 304 -9.83 8.61 9.09
C VAL A 304 -8.39 8.86 9.53
N VAL A 305 -7.95 10.13 9.60
CA VAL A 305 -6.62 10.45 10.13
C VAL A 305 -6.44 10.09 11.60
N GLU A 306 -7.52 10.12 12.39
CA GLU A 306 -7.49 9.69 13.79
C GLU A 306 -7.15 8.20 13.89
N ASP A 307 -7.81 7.37 13.07
CA ASP A 307 -7.51 5.94 12.92
C ASP A 307 -6.07 5.72 12.45
N TYR A 308 -5.61 6.49 11.46
CA TYR A 308 -4.25 6.36 10.93
C TYR A 308 -3.19 6.71 11.98
N CYS A 309 -3.39 7.78 12.75
CA CYS A 309 -2.44 8.20 13.78
C CYS A 309 -2.42 7.23 14.96
N THR A 310 -3.59 6.86 15.50
CA THR A 310 -3.68 5.91 16.62
C THR A 310 -3.18 4.52 16.21
N GLY A 311 -3.53 4.05 15.02
CA GLY A 311 -3.03 2.80 14.46
C GLY A 311 -1.52 2.80 14.26
N LEU A 312 -0.92 3.90 13.79
CA LEU A 312 0.54 3.97 13.60
C LEU A 312 1.26 3.97 14.95
N ARG A 313 0.76 4.74 15.92
CA ARG A 313 1.27 4.71 17.31
C ARG A 313 1.23 3.31 17.89
N ALA A 314 0.10 2.61 17.74
CA ALA A 314 -0.05 1.23 18.22
C ALA A 314 0.97 0.29 17.54
N LEU A 315 1.14 0.38 16.22
CA LEU A 315 2.09 -0.45 15.48
C LEU A 315 3.54 -0.22 15.93
N LEU A 316 3.94 1.02 16.17
CA LEU A 316 5.29 1.33 16.67
C LEU A 316 5.47 0.87 18.12
N TYR A 317 4.47 1.12 18.99
CA TYR A 317 4.47 0.67 20.38
C TYR A 317 4.60 -0.85 20.49
N LEU A 318 3.81 -1.61 19.72
CA LEU A 318 3.78 -3.07 19.75
C LEU A 318 5.09 -3.69 19.24
N LYS A 319 5.82 -3.02 18.33
CA LYS A 319 7.16 -3.46 17.93
C LYS A 319 8.15 -3.48 19.09
N ALA A 320 7.98 -2.61 20.09
CA ALA A 320 8.80 -2.56 21.29
C ALA A 320 8.31 -3.50 22.41
N ALA A 321 7.12 -4.07 22.28
CA ALA A 321 6.55 -4.98 23.26
C ALA A 321 7.09 -6.41 23.09
N LYS A 322 8.10 -6.79 23.88
CA LYS A 322 8.79 -8.09 23.75
C LYS A 322 7.86 -9.30 23.91
N SER A 323 6.86 -9.21 24.78
CA SER A 323 5.89 -10.28 25.02
C SER A 323 4.88 -10.45 23.88
N LEU A 324 4.83 -9.51 22.93
CA LEU A 324 3.93 -9.56 21.76
C LEU A 324 4.70 -9.71 20.44
N LYS A 325 5.97 -10.13 20.49
CA LYS A 325 6.86 -10.27 19.31
C LYS A 325 6.31 -11.18 18.19
N ASP A 326 5.43 -12.12 18.54
CA ASP A 326 4.85 -13.10 17.61
C ASP A 326 3.52 -12.60 16.99
N TRP A 327 3.06 -11.39 17.35
CA TRP A 327 1.93 -10.73 16.72
C TRP A 327 2.34 -10.12 15.38
N ASP A 328 1.40 -10.14 14.42
CA ASP A 328 1.56 -9.40 13.17
C ASP A 328 0.90 -8.03 13.31
N GLY A 329 1.71 -7.04 13.70
CA GLY A 329 1.22 -5.71 14.03
C GLY A 329 0.24 -5.74 15.20
N GLN A 330 -1.04 -5.41 14.94
CA GLN A 330 -2.11 -5.45 15.94
C GLN A 330 -2.87 -6.79 15.97
N SER A 331 -2.49 -7.76 15.12
CA SER A 331 -3.15 -9.05 15.02
C SER A 331 -2.45 -10.09 15.91
N PRO A 332 -3.13 -10.66 16.92
CA PRO A 332 -2.58 -11.79 17.68
C PRO A 332 -2.40 -13.02 16.78
N PRO A 333 -1.49 -13.94 17.15
CA PRO A 333 -1.44 -15.27 16.55
C PRO A 333 -2.83 -15.91 16.53
N VAL A 334 -3.23 -16.42 15.37
CA VAL A 334 -4.55 -17.02 15.21
C VAL A 334 -4.59 -18.35 15.97
N GLU A 335 -5.43 -18.43 16.99
CA GLU A 335 -5.69 -19.68 17.70
C GLU A 335 -6.70 -20.57 16.95
N LYS A 336 -6.58 -21.89 17.14
CA LYS A 336 -7.54 -22.86 16.61
C LYS A 336 -8.96 -22.53 17.06
N HIS A 337 -9.82 -22.21 16.09
CA HIS A 337 -11.19 -21.79 16.36
C HIS A 337 -12.20 -22.35 15.35
N GLN A 338 -13.47 -22.36 15.75
CA GLN A 338 -14.60 -22.44 14.82
C GLN A 338 -15.55 -21.29 15.07
N LYS A 339 -15.89 -20.55 14.01
CA LYS A 339 -16.75 -19.35 14.09
C LYS A 339 -16.25 -18.32 15.11
N GLY A 340 -14.92 -18.15 15.21
CA GLY A 340 -14.27 -17.24 16.17
C GLY A 340 -14.28 -17.70 17.63
N LYS A 341 -14.73 -18.93 17.92
CA LYS A 341 -14.73 -19.49 19.28
C LYS A 341 -13.59 -20.51 19.43
N PRO A 342 -12.81 -20.42 20.52
CA PRO A 342 -11.80 -21.43 20.84
C PRO A 342 -12.41 -22.83 20.95
N LEU A 343 -11.63 -23.83 20.57
CA LEU A 343 -12.07 -25.22 20.58
C LEU A 343 -11.76 -25.92 21.90
N LEU A 344 -12.75 -26.63 22.45
CA LEU A 344 -12.59 -27.50 23.63
C LEU A 344 -11.81 -28.78 23.28
N LEU A 345 -12.09 -29.36 22.12
CA LEU A 345 -11.40 -30.52 21.57
C LEU A 345 -10.55 -30.08 20.38
N LYS A 346 -9.27 -30.44 20.41
CA LYS A 346 -8.28 -30.18 19.36
C LYS A 346 -7.70 -31.51 18.86
N ASP A 347 -7.36 -31.57 17.58
CA ASP A 347 -6.64 -32.67 16.94
C ASP A 347 -7.36 -34.03 17.02
N VAL A 348 -8.71 -34.01 17.08
CA VAL A 348 -9.54 -35.23 17.16
C VAL A 348 -9.90 -35.82 15.80
N GLY A 349 -9.57 -35.14 14.70
CA GLY A 349 -9.83 -35.62 13.33
C GLY A 349 -11.31 -35.68 12.93
N LEU A 350 -12.23 -35.14 13.72
CA LEU A 350 -13.67 -35.14 13.45
C LEU A 350 -14.13 -33.78 12.90
N PRO A 351 -14.78 -33.70 11.73
CA PRO A 351 -15.31 -32.44 11.21
C PRO A 351 -16.57 -31.96 11.98
N HIS A 352 -16.98 -30.71 11.74
CA HIS A 352 -18.03 -30.03 12.52
C HIS A 352 -19.46 -30.23 11.98
N PHE A 353 -19.74 -31.33 11.28
CA PHE A 353 -21.06 -31.63 10.70
C PHE A 353 -21.48 -33.11 10.85
N GLY A 354 -22.78 -33.38 10.66
CA GLY A 354 -23.34 -34.74 10.61
C GLY A 354 -23.00 -35.62 11.82
N LYS A 355 -22.79 -36.93 11.59
CA LYS A 355 -22.43 -37.91 12.63
C LYS A 355 -21.16 -37.52 13.41
N TYR A 356 -20.21 -36.86 12.75
CA TYR A 356 -18.97 -36.42 13.37
C TYR A 356 -19.22 -35.31 14.40
N ARG A 357 -20.18 -34.41 14.15
CA ARG A 357 -20.57 -33.39 15.13
C ARG A 357 -21.22 -34.01 16.35
N GLU A 358 -22.03 -35.05 16.17
CA GLU A 358 -22.64 -35.78 17.29
C GLU A 358 -21.57 -36.47 18.15
N GLU A 359 -20.58 -37.09 17.50
CA GLU A 359 -19.43 -37.70 18.17
C GLU A 359 -18.57 -36.68 18.92
N ARG A 360 -18.24 -35.54 18.29
CA ARG A 360 -17.59 -34.42 18.97
C ARG A 360 -18.39 -33.95 20.18
N THR A 361 -19.70 -33.86 20.06
CA THR A 361 -20.57 -33.42 21.17
C THR A 361 -20.52 -34.40 22.36
N LYS A 362 -20.42 -35.71 22.09
CA LYS A 362 -20.23 -36.72 23.16
C LYS A 362 -18.89 -36.53 23.86
N LEU A 363 -17.82 -36.40 23.10
CA LEU A 363 -16.48 -36.15 23.63
C LEU A 363 -16.40 -34.82 24.42
N GLU A 364 -17.03 -33.76 23.91
CA GLU A 364 -17.14 -32.46 24.58
C GLU A 364 -17.87 -32.60 25.93
N LYS A 365 -18.99 -33.35 25.96
CA LYS A 365 -19.71 -33.65 27.21
C LYS A 365 -18.87 -34.44 28.20
N ASP A 366 -18.11 -35.43 27.74
CA ASP A 366 -17.25 -36.23 28.61
C ASP A 366 -16.12 -35.39 29.23
N VAL A 367 -15.53 -34.47 28.45
CA VAL A 367 -14.54 -33.52 28.97
C VAL A 367 -15.17 -32.63 30.03
N LEU A 368 -16.32 -32.03 29.73
CA LEU A 368 -17.01 -31.14 30.68
C LEU A 368 -17.44 -31.87 31.96
N ALA A 369 -17.93 -33.11 31.86
CA ALA A 369 -18.31 -33.91 33.02
C ALA A 369 -17.11 -34.23 33.93
N LYS A 370 -15.91 -34.40 33.35
CA LYS A 370 -14.65 -34.63 34.08
C LYS A 370 -14.01 -33.34 34.61
N SER A 371 -14.35 -32.19 34.03
CA SER A 371 -13.70 -30.90 34.33
C SER A 371 -14.05 -30.33 35.71
N GLY A 372 -15.03 -30.92 36.41
CA GLY A 372 -15.55 -30.37 37.66
C GLY A 372 -16.20 -28.98 37.49
N PRO A 373 -16.76 -28.39 38.55
CA PRO A 373 -17.14 -26.98 38.54
C PRO A 373 -15.88 -26.13 38.33
N VAL A 374 -15.95 -25.11 37.48
CA VAL A 374 -14.87 -24.14 37.34
C VAL A 374 -14.59 -23.52 38.72
N PRO A 375 -13.37 -23.64 39.27
CA PRO A 375 -13.03 -22.96 40.51
C PRO A 375 -13.28 -21.47 40.34
N VAL A 376 -14.03 -20.85 41.25
CA VAL A 376 -14.19 -19.39 41.31
C VAL A 376 -12.92 -18.78 41.92
N GLU A 377 -11.74 -19.16 41.42
CA GLU A 377 -10.57 -18.35 41.63
C GLU A 377 -10.76 -17.17 40.68
N SER A 378 -11.07 -16.00 41.27
CA SER A 378 -11.09 -14.73 40.57
C SER A 378 -9.68 -14.37 40.14
N VAL A 379 -9.16 -15.08 39.15
CA VAL A 379 -7.97 -14.68 38.42
C VAL A 379 -8.41 -13.48 37.59
N PHE A 380 -8.42 -12.30 38.20
CA PHE A 380 -8.48 -11.06 37.45
C PHE A 380 -7.36 -11.13 36.41
N ALA A 381 -7.68 -10.85 35.15
CA ALA A 381 -6.67 -10.83 34.10
C ALA A 381 -5.49 -9.97 34.57
N ALA A 382 -4.35 -10.60 34.84
CA ALA A 382 -3.14 -9.87 35.13
C ALA A 382 -2.78 -9.11 33.85
N ARG A 383 -2.41 -7.83 33.98
CA ARG A 383 -1.80 -7.13 32.84
C ARG A 383 -0.58 -7.95 32.42
N PRO A 384 -0.46 -8.34 31.14
CA PRO A 384 0.76 -8.96 30.66
C PRO A 384 1.95 -8.09 31.07
N ASP A 385 3.06 -8.71 31.48
CA ASP A 385 4.31 -7.98 31.62
C ASP A 385 4.71 -7.49 30.21
N LEU A 386 4.35 -6.24 29.93
CA LEU A 386 4.75 -5.53 28.74
C LEU A 386 6.06 -4.83 29.08
N THR A 387 7.15 -5.59 29.13
CA THR A 387 8.48 -5.00 29.13
C THR A 387 8.68 -4.32 27.77
N ILE A 388 8.51 -3.00 27.74
CA ILE A 388 8.68 -2.17 26.55
C ILE A 388 10.16 -1.83 26.37
N SER A 389 10.73 -2.14 25.21
CA SER A 389 12.03 -1.61 24.79
C SER A 389 11.89 -0.18 24.25
N GLU A 390 12.96 0.39 23.71
CA GLU A 390 12.86 1.65 22.98
C GLU A 390 11.86 1.54 21.83
N ILE A 391 10.91 2.48 21.79
CA ILE A 391 9.86 2.53 20.77
C ILE A 391 10.47 3.16 19.51
N PRO A 392 10.43 2.47 18.35
CA PRO A 392 10.98 3.03 17.13
C PRO A 392 10.20 4.27 16.70
N THR A 393 10.92 5.29 16.26
CA THR A 393 10.33 6.48 15.63
C THR A 393 9.90 6.15 14.19
N VAL A 394 9.15 7.08 13.55
CA VAL A 394 8.89 6.97 12.12
C VAL A 394 10.20 6.94 11.32
N GLN A 395 11.22 7.70 11.74
CA GLN A 395 12.51 7.75 11.05
C GLN A 395 13.24 6.39 11.07
N ASP A 396 13.12 5.63 12.16
CA ASP A 396 13.78 4.33 12.34
C ASP A 396 13.19 3.22 11.46
N VAL A 397 11.91 3.35 11.07
CA VAL A 397 11.24 2.33 10.26
C VAL A 397 11.36 2.56 8.76
N ILE A 398 11.78 3.76 8.33
CA ILE A 398 11.91 4.11 6.91
C ILE A 398 12.91 3.17 6.21
N GLY A 399 12.47 2.51 5.16
CA GLY A 399 13.31 1.66 4.32
C GLY A 399 13.74 0.33 4.94
N THR A 400 13.22 -0.03 6.13
CA THR A 400 13.62 -1.27 6.82
C THR A 400 13.30 -2.53 6.05
N ALA A 401 12.36 -2.51 5.09
CA ALA A 401 12.05 -3.65 4.23
C ALA A 401 12.97 -3.80 3.01
N LEU A 402 13.72 -2.75 2.62
CA LEU A 402 14.52 -2.71 1.41
C LEU A 402 15.53 -3.87 1.26
N PRO A 403 16.27 -4.31 2.31
CA PRO A 403 17.21 -5.43 2.19
C PRO A 403 16.54 -6.77 1.82
N ARG A 404 15.21 -6.88 1.93
CA ARG A 404 14.43 -8.08 1.60
C ARG A 404 13.89 -8.05 0.16
N ILE A 405 14.14 -6.97 -0.59
CA ILE A 405 13.62 -6.74 -1.94
C ILE A 405 14.79 -6.74 -2.91
N GLY A 406 14.91 -7.79 -3.72
CA GLY A 406 16.02 -7.97 -4.66
C GLY A 406 15.63 -8.78 -5.90
N PRO A 407 16.57 -8.96 -6.83
CA PRO A 407 16.35 -9.75 -8.04
C PRO A 407 16.19 -11.24 -7.71
N TYR A 408 15.48 -11.97 -8.56
CA TYR A 408 15.12 -13.38 -8.34
C TYR A 408 16.33 -14.29 -8.03
N VAL A 409 17.50 -14.02 -8.63
CA VAL A 409 18.72 -14.81 -8.44
C VAL A 409 19.29 -14.77 -7.01
N THR A 410 18.81 -13.84 -6.19
CA THR A 410 19.17 -13.74 -4.76
C THR A 410 18.30 -14.59 -3.85
N LEU A 411 17.23 -15.20 -4.38
CA LEU A 411 16.29 -16.01 -3.61
C LEU A 411 16.81 -17.45 -3.47
N ASP A 412 16.85 -17.95 -2.24
CA ASP A 412 17.29 -19.32 -1.95
C ASP A 412 16.24 -20.34 -2.38
N ASN A 413 16.50 -21.02 -3.50
CA ASN A 413 15.65 -22.05 -4.06
C ASN A 413 15.77 -23.42 -3.34
N GLN A 414 16.67 -23.55 -2.36
CA GLN A 414 16.81 -24.72 -1.49
C GLN A 414 15.89 -24.65 -0.28
N GLN A 415 15.59 -23.45 0.21
CA GLN A 415 14.69 -23.22 1.35
C GLN A 415 13.21 -23.28 0.94
N GLN A 416 12.79 -24.41 0.38
CA GLN A 416 11.42 -24.63 -0.04
C GLN A 416 10.46 -24.84 1.14
N LYS A 417 9.19 -24.51 0.91
CA LYS A 417 8.10 -24.73 1.85
C LYS A 417 7.05 -25.67 1.26
N VAL A 418 6.24 -26.26 2.12
CA VAL A 418 5.02 -27.02 1.76
C VAL A 418 3.83 -26.48 2.55
N ALA A 419 2.62 -26.71 2.04
CA ALA A 419 1.41 -26.32 2.73
C ALA A 419 1.06 -27.33 3.83
N LEU A 420 0.67 -26.85 5.00
CA LEU A 420 0.12 -27.63 6.11
C LEU A 420 -1.29 -27.12 6.39
N ILE A 421 -2.27 -28.01 6.50
CA ILE A 421 -3.67 -27.66 6.78
C ILE A 421 -4.01 -28.05 8.21
N ASP A 422 -4.60 -27.13 8.96
CA ASP A 422 -5.16 -27.39 10.28
C ASP A 422 -6.60 -27.91 10.15
N ASP A 423 -6.79 -29.19 10.47
CA ASP A 423 -8.09 -29.88 10.38
C ASP A 423 -9.13 -29.31 11.36
N ASP A 424 -8.71 -28.74 12.48
CA ASP A 424 -9.62 -28.16 13.47
C ASP A 424 -10.19 -26.81 13.00
N MET A 425 -9.41 -26.05 12.22
CA MET A 425 -9.82 -24.77 11.64
C MET A 425 -10.56 -24.92 10.31
N CYS A 426 -10.40 -26.07 9.65
CA CYS A 426 -10.99 -26.34 8.35
C CYS A 426 -12.53 -26.25 8.40
N ILE A 427 -13.11 -25.62 7.37
CA ILE A 427 -14.57 -25.57 7.16
C ILE A 427 -15.02 -26.44 5.97
N ASN A 428 -14.17 -27.37 5.53
CA ASN A 428 -14.51 -28.42 4.58
C ASN A 428 -14.98 -27.94 3.19
N CYS A 429 -14.61 -26.72 2.77
CA CYS A 429 -15.09 -26.12 1.51
C CYS A 429 -14.44 -26.69 0.24
N GLY A 430 -13.32 -27.42 0.36
CA GLY A 430 -12.60 -28.01 -0.78
C GLY A 430 -11.88 -27.00 -1.70
N LYS A 431 -11.86 -25.70 -1.39
CA LYS A 431 -11.20 -24.68 -2.26
C LYS A 431 -9.71 -24.94 -2.48
N CYS A 432 -8.98 -25.33 -1.43
CA CYS A 432 -7.58 -25.71 -1.53
C CYS A 432 -7.36 -26.89 -2.50
N TYR A 433 -8.21 -27.91 -2.40
CA TYR A 433 -8.23 -29.07 -3.30
C TYR A 433 -8.49 -28.65 -4.75
N MET A 434 -9.57 -27.91 -5.01
CA MET A 434 -9.93 -27.46 -6.36
C MET A 434 -8.82 -26.62 -7.00
N THR A 435 -8.27 -25.66 -6.25
CA THR A 435 -7.18 -24.81 -6.75
C THR A 435 -5.90 -25.59 -6.99
N CYS A 436 -5.57 -26.56 -6.15
CA CYS A 436 -4.39 -27.41 -6.40
C CYS A 436 -4.58 -28.33 -7.61
N ASN A 437 -5.80 -28.78 -7.88
CA ASN A 437 -6.09 -29.63 -9.02
C ASN A 437 -6.05 -28.86 -10.34
N ASP A 438 -6.80 -27.77 -10.43
CA ASP A 438 -7.04 -27.11 -11.72
C ASP A 438 -6.11 -25.91 -11.94
N SER A 439 -5.26 -25.58 -10.97
CA SER A 439 -4.29 -24.48 -11.04
C SER A 439 -2.96 -24.81 -10.34
N GLY A 440 -2.70 -26.07 -10.05
CA GLY A 440 -1.53 -26.50 -9.30
C GLY A 440 -1.00 -27.88 -9.73
N TYR A 441 -0.73 -28.72 -8.73
CA TYR A 441 0.05 -29.96 -8.87
C TYR A 441 -0.69 -31.21 -8.39
N GLN A 442 -2.02 -31.13 -8.20
CA GLN A 442 -2.86 -32.25 -7.76
C GLN A 442 -2.34 -32.90 -6.45
N ALA A 443 -1.73 -32.09 -5.59
CA ALA A 443 -1.00 -32.52 -4.39
C ALA A 443 -1.88 -32.54 -3.13
N ILE A 444 -3.19 -32.41 -3.27
CA ILE A 444 -4.13 -32.41 -2.15
C ILE A 444 -5.16 -33.51 -2.42
N SER A 445 -5.35 -34.40 -1.47
CA SER A 445 -6.48 -35.34 -1.45
C SER A 445 -7.64 -34.73 -0.67
N PHE A 446 -8.87 -35.10 -1.00
CA PHE A 446 -10.07 -34.61 -0.33
C PHE A 446 -10.96 -35.79 0.05
N ASN A 447 -11.11 -36.03 1.35
CA ASN A 447 -11.83 -37.20 1.84
C ASN A 447 -13.32 -37.10 1.49
N ARG A 448 -13.89 -38.16 0.89
CA ARG A 448 -15.29 -38.19 0.46
C ARG A 448 -16.31 -38.10 1.60
N ASP A 449 -15.98 -38.62 2.77
CA ASP A 449 -16.91 -38.71 3.90
C ASP A 449 -16.70 -37.58 4.92
N THR A 450 -15.46 -37.22 5.22
CA THR A 450 -15.14 -36.15 6.19
C THR A 450 -14.99 -34.79 5.53
N HIS A 451 -14.81 -34.73 4.21
CA HIS A 451 -14.50 -33.51 3.46
C HIS A 451 -13.28 -32.77 4.04
N GLN A 452 -12.34 -33.50 4.65
CA GLN A 452 -11.07 -32.95 5.10
C GLN A 452 -10.03 -33.07 3.97
N PRO A 453 -9.35 -31.96 3.62
CA PRO A 453 -8.23 -31.98 2.68
C PRO A 453 -6.94 -32.44 3.36
N LYS A 454 -6.13 -33.24 2.67
CA LYS A 454 -4.79 -33.64 3.13
C LYS A 454 -3.75 -33.39 2.05
N VAL A 455 -2.71 -32.63 2.38
CA VAL A 455 -1.58 -32.35 1.49
C VAL A 455 -0.67 -33.57 1.41
N ASN A 456 -0.30 -33.95 0.19
CA ASN A 456 0.80 -34.87 -0.08
C ASN A 456 2.10 -34.06 -0.19
N GLU A 457 2.95 -34.13 0.83
CA GLU A 457 4.20 -33.36 0.89
C GLU A 457 5.21 -33.70 -0.21
N ASP A 458 5.15 -34.90 -0.78
CA ASP A 458 6.03 -35.29 -1.87
C ASP A 458 5.66 -34.59 -3.18
N ASP A 459 4.36 -34.36 -3.38
CA ASP A 459 3.81 -33.71 -4.56
C ASP A 459 3.67 -32.20 -4.40
N CYS A 460 3.59 -31.72 -3.15
CA CYS A 460 3.47 -30.30 -2.85
C CYS A 460 4.74 -29.55 -3.25
N THR A 461 4.57 -28.47 -4.02
CA THR A 461 5.67 -27.62 -4.51
C THR A 461 5.81 -26.32 -3.74
N GLY A 462 4.92 -26.04 -2.77
CA GLY A 462 4.96 -24.78 -2.03
C GLY A 462 4.45 -23.56 -2.80
N CYS A 463 3.72 -23.73 -3.91
CA CYS A 463 3.26 -22.60 -4.74
C CYS A 463 2.31 -21.61 -4.02
N THR A 464 1.84 -21.95 -2.82
CA THR A 464 1.04 -21.09 -1.93
C THR A 464 -0.39 -20.76 -2.42
N LEU A 465 -0.81 -21.23 -3.60
CA LEU A 465 -2.17 -20.95 -4.11
C LEU A 465 -3.29 -21.45 -3.18
N CYS A 466 -3.13 -22.62 -2.55
CA CYS A 466 -4.13 -23.16 -1.62
C CYS A 466 -4.32 -22.29 -0.38
N TYR A 467 -3.23 -21.75 0.17
CA TYR A 467 -3.23 -20.76 1.25
C TYR A 467 -3.99 -19.50 0.82
N SER A 468 -3.65 -18.94 -0.34
CA SER A 468 -4.22 -17.68 -0.85
C SER A 468 -5.72 -17.71 -1.12
N VAL A 469 -6.33 -18.89 -1.30
CA VAL A 469 -7.78 -19.04 -1.56
C VAL A 469 -8.56 -19.59 -0.36
N CYS A 470 -7.87 -19.93 0.74
CA CYS A 470 -8.51 -20.42 1.95
C CYS A 470 -9.36 -19.30 2.57
N PRO A 471 -10.64 -19.56 2.89
CA PRO A 471 -11.50 -18.53 3.50
C PRO A 471 -11.26 -18.34 5.01
N ILE A 472 -10.41 -19.18 5.63
CA ILE A 472 -10.11 -19.12 7.06
C ILE A 472 -8.65 -18.69 7.21
N PRO A 473 -8.38 -17.49 7.76
CA PRO A 473 -7.02 -17.01 8.03
C PRO A 473 -6.22 -18.05 8.83
N GLU A 474 -4.97 -18.27 8.46
CA GLU A 474 -4.03 -19.21 9.13
C GLU A 474 -4.47 -20.69 9.22
N CYS A 475 -5.63 -21.08 8.67
CA CYS A 475 -6.01 -22.50 8.59
C CYS A 475 -5.04 -23.32 7.72
N ILE A 476 -4.39 -22.68 6.75
CA ILE A 476 -3.28 -23.25 6.00
C ILE A 476 -2.04 -22.46 6.38
N GLN A 477 -0.90 -23.13 6.54
CA GLN A 477 0.39 -22.49 6.81
C GLN A 477 1.45 -23.01 5.85
N MET A 478 2.44 -22.16 5.53
CA MET A 478 3.58 -22.56 4.70
C MET A 478 4.78 -22.90 5.59
N VAL A 479 5.02 -24.19 5.80
CA VAL A 479 6.07 -24.71 6.69
C VAL A 479 7.30 -25.17 5.88
N PRO A 480 8.51 -25.14 6.46
CA PRO A 480 9.71 -25.64 5.78
C PRO A 480 9.54 -27.08 5.32
N ARG A 481 9.98 -27.40 4.10
CA ARG A 481 9.98 -28.78 3.60
C ARG A 481 10.97 -29.62 4.39
N THR A 482 10.51 -30.73 4.97
CA THR A 482 11.40 -31.67 5.66
C THR A 482 12.10 -32.61 4.68
N GLY A 483 13.34 -32.98 4.97
CA GLY A 483 14.14 -33.89 4.15
C GLY A 483 15.07 -33.19 3.15
N ALA A 484 15.69 -33.97 2.27
CA ALA A 484 16.60 -33.45 1.25
C ALA A 484 15.84 -32.63 0.17
N TRP A 485 16.51 -31.62 -0.37
CA TRP A 485 15.99 -30.87 -1.53
C TRP A 485 15.67 -31.83 -2.68
N LYS A 486 14.48 -31.65 -3.28
CA LYS A 486 14.02 -32.47 -4.41
C LYS A 486 14.00 -31.63 -5.68
N PRO A 487 14.55 -32.13 -6.80
CA PRO A 487 14.48 -31.41 -8.06
C PRO A 487 13.02 -31.24 -8.51
N PRO A 488 12.69 -30.14 -9.21
CA PRO A 488 11.35 -29.94 -9.75
C PRO A 488 10.96 -31.09 -10.68
N LYS A 489 9.70 -31.55 -10.60
CA LYS A 489 9.16 -32.55 -11.53
C LYS A 489 9.18 -31.98 -12.96
N ARG A 490 10.04 -32.52 -13.82
CA ARG A 490 10.22 -32.05 -15.21
C ARG A 490 9.27 -32.67 -16.24
N GLY A 491 8.42 -33.61 -15.81
CA GLY A 491 7.57 -34.40 -16.72
C GLY A 491 8.37 -35.48 -17.46
N VAL A 492 9.30 -35.06 -18.32
CA VAL A 492 10.27 -35.95 -18.99
C VAL A 492 11.67 -35.66 -18.43
N PRO A 493 12.49 -36.70 -18.12
CA PRO A 493 13.86 -36.49 -17.68
C PRO A 493 14.66 -35.65 -18.67
N PRO A 494 15.34 -34.57 -18.24
CA PRO A 494 16.17 -33.78 -19.13
C PRO A 494 17.45 -34.54 -19.47
N GLN A 495 18.04 -34.26 -20.65
CA GLN A 495 19.36 -34.80 -21.01
C GLN A 495 20.48 -34.30 -20.08
N PHE A 496 20.28 -33.12 -19.51
CA PHE A 496 21.15 -32.51 -18.51
C PHE A 496 20.27 -31.87 -17.44
N GLU A 497 20.48 -32.25 -16.19
CA GLU A 497 19.81 -31.61 -15.07
C GLU A 497 20.73 -30.51 -14.54
N PRO A 498 20.43 -29.22 -14.82
CA PRO A 498 21.21 -28.15 -14.22
C PRO A 498 21.10 -28.32 -12.71
N GLY A 499 22.24 -28.48 -12.04
CA GLY A 499 22.31 -28.47 -10.59
C GLY A 499 21.67 -27.20 -10.04
N THR A 500 21.38 -27.20 -8.75
CA THR A 500 20.73 -26.08 -8.09
C THR A 500 21.55 -24.80 -8.29
N PRO A 501 21.01 -23.74 -8.95
CA PRO A 501 21.72 -22.47 -9.06
C PRO A 501 22.00 -21.95 -7.66
N LYS A 502 23.27 -21.64 -7.36
CA LYS A 502 23.65 -21.02 -6.09
C LYS A 502 22.98 -19.65 -5.97
N VAL A 503 22.66 -19.23 -4.76
CA VAL A 503 22.26 -17.84 -4.48
C VAL A 503 23.39 -16.93 -4.94
N VAL A 504 23.08 -16.03 -5.87
CA VAL A 504 24.05 -15.10 -6.44
C VAL A 504 23.98 -13.80 -5.65
N ARG A 505 25.12 -13.35 -5.10
CA ARG A 505 25.21 -12.02 -4.50
C ARG A 505 25.06 -10.97 -5.60
N VAL A 506 24.40 -9.86 -5.30
CA VAL A 506 24.25 -8.76 -6.25
C VAL A 506 24.77 -7.46 -5.65
N ASP A 507 25.24 -6.56 -6.51
CA ASP A 507 25.64 -5.21 -6.11
C ASP A 507 24.43 -4.32 -5.80
N ASP A 508 24.69 -3.06 -5.44
CA ASP A 508 23.66 -2.06 -5.14
C ASP A 508 22.73 -1.74 -6.32
N GLN A 509 23.09 -2.17 -7.52
CA GLN A 509 22.33 -1.96 -8.76
C GLN A 509 21.57 -3.24 -9.17
N GLY A 510 21.73 -4.34 -8.41
CA GLY A 510 21.08 -5.62 -8.63
C GLY A 510 21.80 -6.51 -9.65
N TYR A 511 23.04 -6.18 -10.05
CA TYR A 511 23.83 -7.02 -10.94
C TYR A 511 24.58 -8.12 -10.17
N PRO A 512 24.67 -9.35 -10.70
CA PRO A 512 25.50 -10.41 -10.14
C PRO A 512 26.91 -9.96 -9.80
N ILE A 513 27.31 -10.09 -8.54
CA ILE A 513 28.71 -10.05 -8.13
C ILE A 513 29.30 -11.39 -8.55
N ILE A 514 30.08 -11.37 -9.62
CA ILE A 514 30.87 -12.52 -10.04
C ILE A 514 32.06 -12.57 -9.08
N ASP A 515 32.03 -13.45 -8.08
CA ASP A 515 33.23 -13.75 -7.30
C ASP A 515 34.28 -14.35 -8.26
N GLU A 516 35.46 -13.75 -8.37
CA GLU A 516 36.54 -14.13 -9.31
C GLU A 516 37.24 -15.48 -8.99
N ASN A 517 36.58 -16.40 -8.27
CA ASN A 517 37.16 -17.68 -7.86
C ASN A 517 36.46 -18.91 -8.45
#